data_AF-A0A210Q7C1-F1
#
_entry.id   AF-A0A210Q7C1-F1
#
_cell.length_a   1.000
_cell.length_b   1.000
_cell.length_c   1.000
_cell.angle_alpha   90.00
_cell.angle_beta   90.00
_cell.angle_gamma   90.00
#
_symmetry.space_group_name_H-M   'P 1'
#
loop_
_entity.id
_entity.type
_entity.pdbx_description
1 polymer ?
#
loop_
_entity_poly.entity_id
_entity_poly.type
_entity_poly.pdbx_seq_one_letter_code
_entity_poly.pdbx_strand_id
1 'polypeptide(L)'
;MTNQTQTSQVDTPYCPNCLEHMPSTEAKLKKNRCSNCFDCPSCGHTMTTRATSQVVTNPDDPSKTTSKKVYYLACGFCRWTTRDVSITDKPQASGCWEALENPDSKRIFSLLETYQQLAQREKTEKERKKYVRRRSYLNYAASMDKYGLTSVAAKKKASVGSSMSTLKENEEAVIKTFSPSEAVVDFDPLTDDFFTKPVLLDKIASIGQRLASPEFQPEEAESLHPRHKHLLIRRSLRCKECEHNLSKPEFNPVSIKFKIQLIALLHVPEIRMFSPTELKHKKECKIVLSVCNPAGYNTTVSLLPVKEQDDYSNSKVELPKQEVTISSRDDAAIYDDGSQGQEVFKDDPSIVKFRRDNKIGLIIKVTPGILEGDIKVSFWLKHDYRNTAIALPSEGQDPQTLWLQHRVLLNIGPLRDAKG
;
A
#
# COMPACT_ATOMS: atom_id res chain seq x y z
N MET A 1 6.84 5.72 -11.84
CA MET A 1 7.40 6.58 -10.77
C MET A 1 6.42 7.70 -10.33
N THR A 2 5.10 7.53 -10.46
CA THR A 2 4.13 8.64 -10.45
C THR A 2 3.44 8.96 -9.12
N ASN A 3 3.77 8.28 -8.00
CA ASN A 3 3.08 8.49 -6.72
C ASN A 3 3.92 9.24 -5.65
N GLN A 4 5.07 9.84 -6.01
CA GLN A 4 5.97 10.45 -5.02
C GLN A 4 5.38 11.71 -4.34
N THR A 5 4.44 12.40 -4.98
CA THR A 5 3.77 13.61 -4.46
C THR A 5 2.50 13.32 -3.66
N GLN A 6 2.18 12.05 -3.42
CA GLN A 6 0.97 11.63 -2.70
C GLN A 6 1.33 10.94 -1.38
N THR A 7 0.48 11.09 -0.38
CA THR A 7 0.52 10.29 0.85
C THR A 7 -0.46 9.13 0.73
N SER A 8 0.02 7.93 1.05
CA SER A 8 -0.84 6.76 1.14
C SER A 8 -1.30 6.57 2.58
N GLN A 9 -2.61 6.36 2.74
CA GLN A 9 -3.24 6.07 4.03
C GLN A 9 -3.78 4.64 4.02
N VAL A 10 -3.66 4.00 5.18
CA VAL A 10 -4.30 2.71 5.47
C VAL A 10 -5.78 2.95 5.70
N ASP A 11 -6.64 2.46 4.81
CA ASP A 11 -8.08 2.63 4.98
C ASP A 11 -8.67 1.40 5.71
N THR A 12 -8.56 0.22 5.11
CA THR A 12 -9.36 -0.92 5.53
C THR A 12 -8.67 -2.25 5.22
N PRO A 13 -8.34 -3.08 6.23
CA PRO A 13 -7.82 -4.42 5.98
C PRO A 13 -8.94 -5.42 5.68
N TYR A 14 -8.67 -6.37 4.79
CA TYR A 14 -9.62 -7.40 4.38
C TYR A 14 -8.92 -8.70 4.01
N CYS A 15 -9.62 -9.83 4.13
CA CYS A 15 -9.10 -11.12 3.70
C CYS A 15 -9.32 -11.30 2.19
N PRO A 16 -8.29 -11.65 1.40
CA PRO A 16 -8.47 -11.87 -0.04
C PRO A 16 -9.20 -13.16 -0.39
N ASN A 17 -9.43 -14.06 0.57
CA ASN A 17 -10.15 -15.32 0.32
C ASN A 17 -11.64 -15.22 0.70
N CYS A 18 -11.97 -14.92 1.95
CA CYS A 18 -13.38 -14.78 2.36
C CYS A 18 -13.99 -13.42 2.00
N LEU A 19 -13.19 -12.46 1.51
CA LEU A 19 -13.61 -11.09 1.20
C LEU A 19 -14.34 -10.46 2.38
N GLU A 20 -13.86 -10.73 3.59
CA GLU A 20 -14.38 -10.16 4.82
C GLU A 20 -13.51 -9.00 5.25
N HIS A 21 -14.17 -7.89 5.60
CA HIS A 21 -13.54 -6.74 6.21
C HIS A 21 -13.21 -7.04 7.68
N MET A 22 -12.04 -6.61 8.13
CA MET A 22 -11.67 -6.66 9.54
C MET A 22 -11.39 -5.25 10.09
N PRO A 23 -12.04 -4.83 11.19
CA PRO A 23 -11.71 -3.56 11.84
C PRO A 23 -10.23 -3.50 12.25
N SER A 24 -9.60 -2.32 12.14
CA SER A 24 -8.15 -2.17 12.40
C SER A 24 -7.71 -2.61 13.81
N THR A 25 -8.55 -2.42 14.83
CA THR A 25 -8.28 -2.89 16.20
C THR A 25 -8.23 -4.41 16.28
N GLU A 26 -9.17 -5.08 15.62
CA GLU A 26 -9.23 -6.54 15.56
C GLU A 26 -8.09 -7.11 14.72
N ALA A 27 -7.79 -6.48 13.58
CA ALA A 27 -6.65 -6.84 12.74
C ALA A 27 -5.35 -6.74 13.53
N LYS A 28 -5.16 -5.68 14.32
CA LYS A 28 -4.00 -5.53 15.21
C LYS A 28 -3.92 -6.65 16.25
N LEU A 29 -5.04 -6.99 16.90
CA LEU A 29 -5.09 -8.08 17.88
C LEU A 29 -4.73 -9.43 17.26
N LYS A 30 -5.21 -9.69 16.03
CA LYS A 30 -4.98 -10.93 15.27
C LYS A 30 -3.72 -10.89 14.41
N LYS A 31 -2.76 -9.99 14.69
CA LYS A 31 -1.48 -9.85 13.96
C LYS A 31 -1.65 -9.73 12.42
N ASN A 32 -2.66 -9.00 11.97
CA ASN A 32 -3.05 -8.80 10.56
C ASN A 32 -3.35 -10.12 9.80
N ARG A 33 -4.01 -11.06 10.47
CA ARG A 33 -4.41 -12.35 9.89
C ARG A 33 -5.92 -12.57 9.96
N CYS A 34 -6.44 -13.31 8.99
CA CYS A 34 -7.82 -13.79 8.99
C CYS A 34 -7.99 -14.98 9.95
N SER A 35 -9.05 -14.99 10.76
CA SER A 35 -9.33 -16.13 11.67
C SER A 35 -9.75 -17.41 10.97
N ASN A 36 -10.41 -17.31 9.82
CA ASN A 36 -11.07 -18.45 9.19
C ASN A 36 -10.27 -19.04 8.02
N CYS A 37 -9.44 -18.22 7.37
CA CYS A 37 -8.71 -18.63 6.18
C CYS A 37 -7.26 -18.98 6.53
N PHE A 38 -6.72 -20.00 5.88
CA PHE A 38 -5.36 -20.47 6.08
C PHE A 38 -4.59 -20.51 4.75
N ASP A 39 -3.29 -20.26 4.83
CA ASP A 39 -2.34 -20.47 3.74
C ASP A 39 -1.56 -21.76 4.00
N CYS A 40 -1.38 -22.54 2.93
CA CYS A 40 -0.62 -23.77 2.95
C CYS A 40 0.84 -23.47 3.32
N PRO A 41 1.42 -24.17 4.31
CA PRO A 41 2.79 -23.89 4.72
C PRO A 41 3.83 -24.34 3.69
N SER A 42 3.46 -25.27 2.80
CA SER A 42 4.35 -25.77 1.75
C SER A 42 4.42 -24.83 0.54
N CYS A 43 3.28 -24.41 -0.04
CA CYS A 43 3.23 -23.62 -1.28
C CYS A 43 2.64 -22.20 -1.15
N GLY A 44 2.11 -21.82 0.01
CA GLY A 44 1.48 -20.51 0.23
C GLY A 44 0.10 -20.33 -0.39
N HIS A 45 -0.45 -21.33 -1.09
CA HIS A 45 -1.80 -21.27 -1.65
C HIS A 45 -2.87 -21.36 -0.55
N THR A 46 -4.04 -20.74 -0.75
CA THR A 46 -5.16 -20.82 0.20
C THR A 46 -5.59 -22.26 0.42
N MET A 47 -5.75 -22.66 1.68
CA MET A 47 -6.28 -23.96 2.05
C MET A 47 -7.82 -23.97 2.05
N THR A 48 -8.38 -25.17 1.91
CA THR A 48 -9.82 -25.42 1.97
C THR A 48 -10.13 -26.45 3.04
N THR A 49 -11.22 -26.24 3.78
CA THR A 49 -11.71 -27.20 4.77
C THR A 49 -12.48 -28.32 4.07
N ARG A 50 -12.09 -29.58 4.31
CA ARG A 50 -12.74 -30.77 3.78
C ARG A 50 -13.34 -31.59 4.92
N ALA A 51 -14.51 -32.17 4.68
CA ALA A 51 -15.21 -33.00 5.66
C ALA A 51 -15.04 -34.49 5.34
N THR A 52 -14.90 -35.30 6.39
CA THR A 52 -14.96 -36.77 6.32
C THR A 52 -15.78 -37.30 7.48
N SER A 53 -16.45 -38.43 7.29
CA SER A 53 -17.17 -39.11 8.37
C SER A 53 -16.23 -40.11 9.04
N GLN A 54 -16.02 -39.97 10.35
CA GLN A 54 -15.32 -40.95 11.16
C GLN A 54 -16.32 -41.69 12.03
N VAL A 55 -16.18 -43.02 12.10
CA VAL A 55 -16.98 -43.87 12.97
C VAL A 55 -16.34 -43.83 14.35
N VAL A 56 -17.03 -43.23 15.32
CA VAL A 56 -16.55 -43.13 16.70
C VAL A 56 -17.41 -44.03 17.56
N THR A 57 -16.77 -44.95 18.28
CA THR A 57 -17.42 -45.81 19.27
C THR A 57 -17.91 -44.95 20.42
N ASN A 58 -19.15 -45.17 20.86
CA ASN A 58 -19.73 -44.41 21.96
C ASN A 58 -18.96 -44.73 23.27
N PRO A 59 -18.45 -43.73 24.01
CA PRO A 59 -17.73 -43.97 25.27
C PRO A 59 -18.55 -44.73 26.33
N ASP A 60 -19.89 -44.64 26.29
CA ASP A 60 -20.78 -45.31 27.25
C ASP A 60 -21.22 -46.73 26.82
N ASP A 61 -21.09 -47.09 25.53
CA ASP A 61 -21.53 -48.40 25.01
C ASP A 61 -20.67 -48.81 23.79
N PRO A 62 -19.67 -49.69 23.98
CA PRO A 62 -18.73 -50.08 22.92
C PRO A 62 -19.39 -50.83 21.75
N SER A 63 -20.66 -51.24 21.87
CA SER A 63 -21.43 -51.87 20.81
C SER A 63 -22.09 -50.88 19.84
N LYS A 64 -22.20 -49.59 20.22
CA LYS A 64 -22.85 -48.55 19.41
C LYS A 64 -21.82 -47.62 18.78
N THR A 65 -21.65 -47.77 17.47
CA THR A 65 -20.82 -46.88 16.67
C THR A 65 -21.65 -45.73 16.10
N THR A 66 -21.25 -44.49 16.36
CA THR A 66 -21.90 -43.29 15.78
C THR A 66 -20.96 -42.63 14.77
N SER A 67 -21.46 -42.31 13.58
CA SER A 67 -20.70 -41.54 12.58
C SER A 67 -20.67 -40.06 12.96
N LYS A 68 -19.48 -39.51 13.26
CA LYS A 68 -19.27 -38.08 13.49
C LYS A 68 -18.59 -37.44 12.27
N LYS A 69 -19.08 -36.29 11.84
CA LYS A 69 -18.43 -35.48 10.80
C LYS A 69 -17.21 -34.79 11.42
N VAL A 70 -16.05 -34.96 10.80
CA VAL A 70 -14.79 -34.32 11.18
C VAL A 70 -14.20 -33.58 9.98
N TYR A 71 -13.37 -32.58 10.25
CA TYR A 71 -12.84 -31.66 9.26
C TYR A 71 -11.32 -31.62 9.29
N TYR A 72 -10.70 -31.56 8.11
CA TYR A 72 -9.27 -31.39 7.91
C TYR A 72 -9.00 -30.31 6.85
N LEU A 73 -7.84 -29.68 6.87
CA LEU A 73 -7.47 -28.69 5.85
C LEU A 73 -6.68 -29.37 4.73
N ALA A 74 -6.99 -29.02 3.49
CA ALA A 74 -6.28 -29.50 2.30
C ALA A 74 -5.95 -28.37 1.34
N CYS A 75 -4.77 -28.43 0.73
CA CYS A 75 -4.36 -27.54 -0.34
C CYS A 75 -4.80 -28.10 -1.70
N GLY A 76 -5.47 -27.28 -2.51
CA GLY A 76 -5.87 -27.68 -3.88
C GLY A 76 -4.70 -27.74 -4.88
N PHE A 77 -3.58 -27.09 -4.59
CA PHE A 77 -2.44 -26.98 -5.50
C PHE A 77 -1.42 -28.12 -5.29
N CYS A 78 -0.79 -28.19 -4.10
CA CYS A 78 0.24 -29.19 -3.81
C CYS A 78 -0.28 -30.44 -3.09
N ARG A 79 -1.59 -30.55 -2.85
CA ARG A 79 -2.25 -31.66 -2.15
C ARG A 79 -1.82 -31.88 -0.69
N TRP A 80 -1.01 -30.99 -0.12
CA TRP A 80 -0.67 -31.01 1.31
C TRP A 80 -1.93 -30.98 2.19
N THR A 81 -1.94 -31.80 3.23
CA THR A 81 -3.05 -31.88 4.19
C THR A 81 -2.57 -31.73 5.63
N THR A 82 -3.46 -31.32 6.54
CA THR A 82 -3.17 -31.30 7.98
C THR A 82 -2.85 -32.68 8.55
N ARG A 83 -3.25 -33.76 7.87
CA ARG A 83 -2.96 -35.14 8.28
C ARG A 83 -1.51 -35.52 8.01
N ASP A 84 -0.86 -34.90 7.03
CA ASP A 84 0.55 -35.15 6.68
C ASP A 84 1.48 -34.80 7.84
N VAL A 85 1.06 -33.85 8.68
CA VAL A 85 1.78 -33.37 9.87
C VAL A 85 1.08 -33.81 11.18
N SER A 86 0.23 -34.83 11.10
CA SER A 86 -0.47 -35.43 12.25
C SER A 86 -1.33 -34.46 13.08
N ILE A 87 -1.83 -33.37 12.49
CA ILE A 87 -2.80 -32.49 13.17
C ILE A 87 -4.17 -33.19 13.17
N THR A 88 -4.71 -33.44 14.37
CA THR A 88 -6.01 -34.11 14.55
C THR A 88 -7.15 -33.32 13.92
N ASP A 89 -7.96 -34.02 13.14
CA ASP A 89 -9.21 -33.51 12.56
C ASP A 89 -10.11 -32.91 13.63
N LYS A 90 -10.79 -31.81 13.29
CA LYS A 90 -11.63 -31.05 14.22
C LYS A 90 -13.11 -31.38 14.01
N PRO A 91 -13.95 -31.40 15.06
CA PRO A 91 -15.38 -31.68 14.93
C PRO A 91 -16.17 -30.51 14.29
N GLN A 92 -15.60 -29.30 14.29
CA GLN A 92 -16.20 -28.10 13.71
C GLN A 92 -15.34 -27.59 12.54
N ALA A 93 -15.99 -27.08 11.50
CA ALA A 93 -15.33 -26.63 10.27
C ALA A 93 -14.44 -25.38 10.46
N SER A 94 -14.85 -24.47 11.34
CA SER A 94 -14.20 -23.18 11.60
C SER A 94 -14.10 -22.92 13.11
N GLY A 95 -13.08 -22.16 13.52
CA GLY A 95 -12.90 -21.70 14.91
C GLY A 95 -12.17 -22.65 15.85
N CYS A 96 -12.02 -23.93 15.50
CA CYS A 96 -11.31 -24.93 16.33
C CYS A 96 -9.87 -25.22 15.89
N TRP A 97 -9.35 -24.45 14.93
CA TRP A 97 -7.96 -24.57 14.48
C TRP A 97 -7.09 -23.68 15.35
N GLU A 98 -6.48 -24.26 16.37
CA GLU A 98 -5.57 -23.56 17.28
C GLU A 98 -4.26 -23.20 16.58
N ALA A 99 -3.78 -21.99 16.85
CA ALA A 99 -2.47 -21.55 16.41
C ALA A 99 -1.41 -21.96 17.45
N LEU A 100 -0.20 -22.26 16.98
CA LEU A 100 0.92 -22.52 17.89
C LEU A 100 1.21 -21.26 18.72
N GLU A 101 1.36 -21.46 20.03
CA GLU A 101 1.86 -20.42 20.93
C GLU A 101 3.39 -20.44 20.96
N ASN A 102 4.00 -19.25 21.00
CA ASN A 102 5.45 -19.15 21.12
C ASN A 102 5.90 -19.69 22.50
N PRO A 103 6.84 -20.65 22.57
CA PRO A 103 7.32 -21.23 23.83
C PRO A 103 7.85 -20.17 24.80
N ASP A 104 8.50 -19.13 24.28
CA ASP A 104 9.13 -18.06 25.05
C ASP A 104 8.19 -16.91 25.40
N SER A 105 6.90 -17.02 25.05
CA SER A 105 5.90 -15.96 25.25
C SER A 105 5.87 -15.47 26.71
N LYS A 106 5.85 -16.39 27.68
CA LYS A 106 5.86 -16.06 29.12
C LYS A 106 7.12 -15.28 29.53
N ARG A 107 8.29 -15.70 29.03
CA ARG A 107 9.57 -15.05 29.32
C ARG A 107 9.58 -13.63 28.73
N ILE A 108 9.14 -13.47 27.48
CA ILE A 108 9.04 -12.17 26.81
C ILE A 108 8.17 -11.21 27.62
N PHE A 109 6.98 -11.65 28.07
CA PHE A 109 6.10 -10.80 28.89
C PHE A 109 6.75 -10.40 30.22
N SER A 110 7.43 -11.33 30.90
CA SER A 110 8.11 -11.01 32.17
C SER A 110 9.26 -10.01 32.01
N LEU A 111 10.03 -10.10 30.91
CA LEU A 111 11.09 -9.16 30.58
C LEU A 111 10.50 -7.78 30.23
N LEU A 112 9.44 -7.73 29.43
CA LEU A 112 8.77 -6.48 29.07
C LEU A 112 8.25 -5.74 30.30
N GLU A 113 7.59 -6.44 31.23
CA GLU A 113 7.09 -5.82 32.47
C GLU A 113 8.23 -5.23 33.31
N THR A 114 9.32 -5.98 33.44
CA THR A 114 10.48 -5.56 34.24
C THR A 114 11.19 -4.35 33.62
N TYR A 115 11.43 -4.36 32.31
CA TYR A 115 12.01 -3.22 31.60
C TYR A 115 11.09 -2.00 31.57
N GLN A 116 9.77 -2.19 31.56
CA GLN A 116 8.81 -1.09 31.72
C GLN A 116 8.93 -0.42 33.09
N GLN A 117 9.06 -1.20 34.17
CA GLN A 117 9.29 -0.67 35.52
C GLN A 117 10.63 0.09 35.61
N LEU A 118 11.70 -0.47 35.04
CA LEU A 118 13.02 0.18 34.98
C LEU A 118 12.97 1.50 34.20
N ALA A 119 12.33 1.52 33.03
CA ALA A 119 12.17 2.71 32.21
C ALA A 119 11.33 3.78 32.92
N GLN A 120 10.30 3.38 33.67
CA GLN A 120 9.48 4.30 34.45
C GLN A 120 10.30 4.96 35.57
N ARG A 121 11.15 4.19 36.27
CA ARG A 121 12.06 4.73 37.28
C ARG A 121 13.09 5.68 36.67
N GLU A 122 13.67 5.32 35.53
CA GLU A 122 14.61 6.19 34.82
C GLU A 122 13.94 7.49 34.38
N LYS A 123 12.69 7.42 33.92
CA LYS A 123 11.88 8.58 33.55
C LYS A 123 11.61 9.49 34.75
N THR A 124 11.15 8.96 35.88
CA THR A 124 10.90 9.76 37.09
C THR A 124 12.19 10.39 37.62
N GLU A 125 13.31 9.67 37.58
CA GLU A 125 14.61 10.21 37.97
C GLU A 125 15.08 11.33 37.02
N LYS A 126 14.92 11.14 35.69
CA LYS A 126 15.21 12.18 34.69
C LYS A 126 14.34 13.42 34.90
N GLU A 127 13.05 13.25 35.17
CA GLU A 127 12.12 14.35 35.47
C GLU A 127 12.50 15.06 36.78
N ARG A 128 12.84 14.32 37.83
CA ARG A 128 13.36 14.86 39.09
C ARG A 128 14.64 15.66 38.86
N LYS A 129 15.61 15.12 38.11
CA LYS A 129 16.86 15.81 37.75
C LYS A 129 16.59 17.09 36.94
N LYS A 130 15.66 17.05 35.97
CA LYS A 130 15.23 18.24 35.20
C LYS A 130 14.60 19.31 36.11
N TYR A 131 13.79 18.89 37.08
CA TYR A 131 13.15 19.79 38.04
C TYR A 131 14.17 20.40 39.02
N VAL A 132 15.07 19.59 39.58
CA VAL A 132 16.13 20.05 40.49
C VAL A 132 17.09 21.01 39.79
N ARG A 133 17.50 20.75 38.54
CA ARG A 133 18.31 21.69 37.76
C ARG A 133 17.58 23.03 37.54
N ARG A 134 16.28 23.00 37.20
CA ARG A 134 15.45 24.21 37.08
C ARG A 134 15.33 24.98 38.41
N ARG A 135 15.18 24.27 39.53
CA ARG A 135 15.06 24.85 40.87
C ARG A 135 16.38 25.40 41.40
N SER A 136 17.51 24.79 41.07
CA SER A 136 18.85 25.29 41.38
C SER A 136 19.12 26.63 40.68
N TYR A 137 18.71 26.79 39.42
CA TYR A 137 18.78 28.07 38.71
C TYR A 137 17.88 29.15 39.34
N LEU A 138 16.66 28.78 39.78
CA LEU A 138 15.75 29.70 40.48
C LEU A 138 16.25 30.09 41.88
N ASN A 139 16.89 29.17 42.63
CA ASN A 139 17.50 29.48 43.92
C ASN A 139 18.77 30.33 43.76
N TYR A 140 19.57 30.11 42.72
CA TYR A 140 20.74 30.93 42.38
C TYR A 140 20.34 32.34 41.93
N ALA A 141 19.29 32.46 41.10
CA ALA A 141 18.71 33.74 40.70
C ALA A 141 18.05 34.48 41.88
N ALA A 142 17.52 33.75 42.88
CA ALA A 142 17.01 34.32 44.12
C ALA A 142 18.12 34.70 45.13
N SER A 143 19.31 34.06 45.06
CA SER A 143 20.46 34.39 45.92
C SER A 143 21.35 35.51 45.37
N MET A 144 21.27 35.80 44.05
CA MET A 144 21.82 37.02 43.45
C MET A 144 20.91 38.20 43.78
N ASP A 145 20.80 38.52 45.07
CA ASP A 145 19.93 39.53 45.64
C ASP A 145 20.48 40.95 45.40
N LYS A 146 20.58 41.36 44.13
CA LYS A 146 21.01 42.71 43.75
C LYS A 146 19.86 43.73 43.73
N TYR A 147 18.61 43.27 43.89
CA TYR A 147 17.40 44.12 43.79
C TYR A 147 16.30 43.85 44.83
N GLY A 148 16.54 43.09 45.90
CA GLY A 148 15.62 43.04 47.06
C GLY A 148 14.26 42.39 46.79
N LEU A 149 14.18 41.43 45.86
CA LEU A 149 12.93 40.73 45.50
C LEU A 149 12.61 39.49 46.34
N THR A 150 13.41 39.22 47.39
CA THR A 150 13.23 38.08 48.30
C THR A 150 11.85 38.05 48.98
N SER A 151 11.26 39.21 49.26
CA SER A 151 9.93 39.34 49.90
C SER A 151 8.76 38.91 48.98
N VAL A 152 8.89 39.06 47.66
CA VAL A 152 7.85 38.67 46.69
C VAL A 152 7.92 37.17 46.38
N ALA A 153 9.13 36.59 46.31
CA ALA A 153 9.33 35.16 46.13
C ALA A 153 8.87 34.35 47.37
N ALA A 154 9.08 34.90 48.58
CA ALA A 154 8.57 34.31 49.82
C ALA A 154 7.03 34.32 49.89
N LYS A 155 6.37 35.41 49.45
CA LYS A 155 4.90 35.49 49.42
C LYS A 155 4.27 34.56 48.37
N LYS A 156 4.92 34.33 47.21
CA LYS A 156 4.44 33.35 46.23
C LYS A 156 4.56 31.89 46.71
N LYS A 157 5.54 31.57 47.56
CA LYS A 157 5.64 30.24 48.20
C LYS A 157 4.50 29.95 49.19
N ALA A 158 3.93 30.98 49.81
CA ALA A 158 2.81 30.83 50.75
C ALA A 158 1.43 30.77 50.05
N SER A 159 1.31 31.32 48.83
CA SER A 159 0.04 31.41 48.09
C SER A 159 -0.20 30.26 47.10
N VAL A 160 0.85 29.60 46.60
CA VAL A 160 0.69 28.36 45.82
C VAL A 160 0.74 27.19 46.80
N GLY A 161 -0.43 26.85 47.35
CA GLY A 161 -0.61 25.83 48.37
C GLY A 161 0.15 24.54 48.04
N SER A 162 0.90 24.05 49.03
CA SER A 162 0.93 22.65 49.50
C SER A 162 0.81 21.48 48.49
N SER A 163 1.13 21.68 47.22
CA SER A 163 1.41 20.61 46.25
C SER A 163 2.90 20.31 46.19
N MET A 164 3.68 20.87 47.12
CA MET A 164 4.96 20.30 47.52
C MET A 164 4.65 19.02 48.29
N SER A 165 4.36 17.99 47.51
CA SER A 165 4.54 16.60 47.87
C SER A 165 5.71 16.50 48.83
N THR A 166 5.40 16.09 50.05
CA THR A 166 6.17 15.04 50.69
C THR A 166 6.57 14.07 49.58
N LEU A 167 7.79 14.24 49.07
CA LEU A 167 8.61 13.11 48.68
C LEU A 167 8.79 12.33 49.99
N LYS A 168 7.71 11.69 50.47
CA LYS A 168 7.85 10.39 51.09
C LYS A 168 8.73 9.67 50.09
N GLU A 169 9.90 9.25 50.55
CA GLU A 169 10.58 8.11 49.97
C GLU A 169 9.49 7.04 49.86
N ASN A 170 8.79 7.04 48.72
CA ASN A 170 7.90 5.97 48.38
C ASN A 170 8.85 4.78 48.37
N GLU A 171 8.60 3.87 49.29
CA GLU A 171 9.19 2.53 49.38
C GLU A 171 9.75 2.18 48.01
N GLU A 172 11.07 2.04 47.94
CA GLU A 172 11.74 1.54 46.75
C GLU A 172 10.97 0.31 46.31
N ALA A 173 10.08 0.46 45.32
CA ALA A 173 9.29 -0.63 44.83
C ALA A 173 10.32 -1.66 44.40
N VAL A 174 10.41 -2.76 45.14
CA VAL A 174 11.41 -3.80 44.94
C VAL A 174 11.23 -4.28 43.51
N ILE A 175 12.09 -3.80 42.62
CA ILE A 175 12.05 -4.21 41.22
C ILE A 175 12.38 -5.69 41.25
N LYS A 176 11.43 -6.51 40.82
CA LYS A 176 11.67 -7.95 40.65
C LYS A 176 12.88 -8.09 39.73
N THR A 177 13.99 -8.51 40.31
CA THR A 177 15.22 -8.73 39.55
C THR A 177 15.02 -10.02 38.77
N PHE A 178 15.08 -9.96 37.44
CA PHE A 178 14.99 -11.17 36.62
C PHE A 178 16.31 -11.93 36.69
N SER A 179 16.26 -13.26 36.66
CA SER A 179 17.47 -14.06 36.49
C SER A 179 17.95 -13.93 35.04
N PRO A 180 19.21 -13.52 34.80
CA PRO A 180 19.77 -13.54 33.46
C PRO A 180 19.75 -14.97 32.92
N SER A 181 19.69 -15.12 31.59
CA SER A 181 19.85 -16.45 30.98
C SER A 181 21.19 -17.04 31.40
N GLU A 182 21.17 -18.31 31.79
CA GLU A 182 22.39 -19.06 32.03
C GLU A 182 23.10 -19.30 30.70
N ALA A 183 24.39 -18.99 30.66
CA ALA A 183 25.21 -19.24 29.49
C ALA A 183 25.49 -20.74 29.40
N VAL A 184 25.04 -21.36 28.31
CA VAL A 184 25.38 -22.75 27.99
C VAL A 184 26.86 -22.80 27.62
N VAL A 185 27.64 -23.64 28.31
CA VAL A 185 29.10 -23.75 28.12
C VAL A 185 29.43 -24.53 26.85
N ASP A 186 28.71 -25.63 26.61
CA ASP A 186 28.86 -26.48 25.44
C ASP A 186 27.48 -26.79 24.85
N PHE A 187 27.35 -26.66 23.53
CA PHE A 187 26.13 -27.01 22.80
C PHE A 187 26.10 -28.50 22.50
N ASP A 188 24.89 -29.06 22.43
CA ASP A 188 24.71 -30.44 21.99
C ASP A 188 25.33 -30.63 20.58
N PRO A 189 26.17 -31.65 20.38
CA PRO A 189 26.77 -31.91 19.08
C PRO A 189 25.70 -32.35 18.08
N LEU A 190 26.00 -32.18 16.78
CA LEU A 190 25.15 -32.68 15.71
C LEU A 190 25.01 -34.21 15.84
N THR A 191 23.80 -34.73 15.68
CA THR A 191 23.55 -36.17 15.78
C THR A 191 24.24 -36.93 14.63
N ASP A 192 24.75 -38.14 14.92
CA ASP A 192 25.46 -38.98 13.94
C ASP A 192 24.61 -39.38 12.72
N ASP A 193 23.29 -39.24 12.85
CA ASP A 193 22.30 -39.43 11.79
C ASP A 193 22.56 -38.53 10.57
N PHE A 194 23.05 -37.32 10.77
CA PHE A 194 23.34 -36.38 9.68
C PHE A 194 24.49 -36.85 8.78
N PHE A 195 25.42 -37.67 9.30
CA PHE A 195 26.55 -38.17 8.52
C PHE A 195 26.24 -39.49 7.82
N THR A 196 25.33 -40.28 8.37
CA THR A 196 25.09 -41.67 7.94
C THR A 196 23.84 -41.85 7.09
N LYS A 197 22.80 -41.03 7.28
CA LYS A 197 21.52 -41.17 6.57
C LYS A 197 21.48 -40.34 5.28
N PRO A 198 20.89 -40.86 4.19
CA PRO A 198 20.69 -40.09 2.98
C PRO A 198 19.67 -38.97 3.21
N VAL A 199 19.97 -37.79 2.69
CA VAL A 199 19.13 -36.59 2.84
C VAL A 199 17.95 -36.64 1.87
N LEU A 200 16.72 -36.62 2.41
CA LEU A 200 15.49 -36.56 1.63
C LEU A 200 14.99 -35.11 1.58
N LEU A 201 15.07 -34.47 0.40
CA LEU A 201 14.69 -33.07 0.23
C LEU A 201 13.20 -32.81 0.51
N ASP A 202 12.32 -33.78 0.23
CA ASP A 202 10.88 -33.65 0.45
C ASP A 202 10.51 -33.53 1.94
N LYS A 203 11.38 -34.03 2.83
CA LYS A 203 11.18 -33.98 4.28
C LYS A 203 11.74 -32.71 4.92
N ILE A 204 12.49 -31.91 4.17
CA ILE A 204 13.17 -30.72 4.68
C ILE A 204 12.42 -29.47 4.21
N ALA A 205 12.18 -28.56 5.14
CA ALA A 205 11.54 -27.29 4.82
C ALA A 205 12.54 -26.36 4.10
N SER A 206 12.12 -25.84 2.94
CA SER A 206 12.86 -24.80 2.22
C SER A 206 12.94 -23.51 3.02
N ILE A 207 13.93 -22.65 2.71
CA ILE A 207 14.10 -21.36 3.38
C ILE A 207 12.84 -20.48 3.30
N GLY A 208 12.12 -20.50 2.16
CA GLY A 208 10.88 -19.75 2.00
C GLY A 208 9.80 -20.22 2.96
N GLN A 209 9.68 -21.53 3.18
CA GLN A 209 8.72 -22.13 4.10
C GLN A 209 9.10 -21.82 5.56
N ARG A 210 10.39 -21.90 5.91
CA ARG A 210 10.93 -21.56 7.24
C ARG A 210 10.67 -20.11 7.60
N LEU A 211 11.04 -19.18 6.72
CA LEU A 211 10.86 -17.74 6.93
C LEU A 211 9.39 -17.32 6.90
N ALA A 212 8.50 -18.17 6.37
CA ALA A 212 7.07 -17.95 6.47
C ALA A 212 6.63 -17.97 7.95
N SER A 213 7.16 -18.85 8.79
CA SER A 213 6.89 -18.88 10.24
C SER A 213 8.13 -18.45 11.03
N PRO A 214 8.40 -17.13 11.15
CA PRO A 214 9.61 -16.64 11.82
C PRO A 214 9.65 -16.97 13.32
N GLU A 215 8.51 -17.23 13.96
CA GLU A 215 8.45 -17.57 15.39
C GLU A 215 8.99 -18.98 15.68
N PHE A 216 8.93 -19.92 14.72
CA PHE A 216 9.26 -21.34 14.93
C PHE A 216 10.31 -21.89 13.95
N GLN A 217 10.40 -21.32 12.73
CA GLN A 217 11.34 -21.68 11.67
C GLN A 217 11.60 -23.21 11.49
N PRO A 218 10.53 -24.01 11.32
CA PRO A 218 10.61 -25.48 11.36
C PRO A 218 11.57 -26.02 10.29
N GLU A 219 12.53 -26.85 10.67
CA GLU A 219 13.52 -27.40 9.73
C GLU A 219 12.94 -28.56 8.91
N GLU A 220 12.00 -29.30 9.48
CA GLU A 220 11.36 -30.46 8.89
C GLU A 220 9.96 -30.15 8.36
N ALA A 221 9.57 -30.84 7.29
CA ALA A 221 8.25 -30.74 6.69
C ALA A 221 7.14 -31.23 7.63
N GLU A 222 7.43 -32.17 8.52
CA GLU A 222 6.49 -32.69 9.53
C GLU A 222 6.12 -31.64 10.58
N SER A 223 7.01 -30.67 10.81
CA SER A 223 6.79 -29.55 11.73
C SER A 223 6.07 -28.35 11.08
N LEU A 224 5.73 -28.43 9.80
CA LEU A 224 5.04 -27.35 9.09
C LEU A 224 3.58 -27.23 9.50
N HIS A 225 3.23 -26.12 10.14
CA HIS A 225 1.85 -25.84 10.57
C HIS A 225 1.14 -24.86 9.63
N PRO A 226 -0.18 -25.04 9.41
CA PRO A 226 -0.96 -24.12 8.59
C PRO A 226 -0.99 -22.74 9.25
N ARG A 227 -0.85 -21.70 8.44
CA ARG A 227 -0.77 -20.32 8.93
C ARG A 227 -2.05 -19.59 8.57
N HIS A 228 -2.56 -18.76 9.48
CA HIS A 228 -3.68 -17.89 9.14
C HIS A 228 -3.34 -16.98 7.96
N LYS A 229 -4.30 -16.77 7.05
CA LYS A 229 -4.11 -16.01 5.83
C LYS A 229 -3.82 -14.55 6.12
N HIS A 230 -2.86 -13.97 5.40
CA HIS A 230 -2.54 -12.55 5.53
C HIS A 230 -3.69 -11.67 5.02
N LEU A 231 -4.03 -10.63 5.79
CA LEU A 231 -4.95 -9.60 5.34
C LEU A 231 -4.25 -8.69 4.32
N LEU A 232 -4.98 -8.31 3.29
CA LEU A 232 -4.61 -7.26 2.37
C LEU A 232 -5.21 -5.93 2.82
N ILE A 233 -4.75 -4.85 2.21
CA ILE A 233 -5.10 -3.50 2.60
C ILE A 233 -5.61 -2.69 1.42
N ARG A 234 -6.76 -2.04 1.60
CA ARG A 234 -7.20 -0.97 0.71
C ARG A 234 -6.49 0.33 1.08
N ARG A 235 -5.90 0.97 0.07
CA ARG A 235 -5.14 2.22 0.23
C ARG A 235 -6.02 3.39 -0.21
N SER A 236 -6.05 4.43 0.61
CA SER A 236 -6.53 5.75 0.22
C SER A 236 -5.32 6.63 -0.15
N LEU A 237 -5.50 7.52 -1.11
CA LEU A 237 -4.47 8.44 -1.58
C LEU A 237 -4.89 9.87 -1.32
N ARG A 238 -3.98 10.67 -0.78
CA ARG A 238 -4.18 12.08 -0.48
C ARG A 238 -3.05 12.92 -1.09
N CYS A 239 -3.39 14.11 -1.57
CA CYS A 239 -2.40 15.07 -2.03
C CYS A 239 -1.55 15.56 -0.85
N LYS A 240 -0.22 15.68 -1.03
CA LYS A 240 0.66 16.22 0.02
C LYS A 240 0.49 17.72 0.26
N GLU A 241 0.12 18.48 -0.77
CA GLU A 241 0.09 19.94 -0.70
C GLU A 241 -1.25 20.47 -0.20
N CYS A 242 -2.35 20.00 -0.78
CA CYS A 242 -3.70 20.48 -0.44
C CYS A 242 -4.47 19.53 0.49
N GLU A 243 -3.86 18.40 0.89
CA GLU A 243 -4.49 17.36 1.70
C GLU A 243 -5.83 16.82 1.14
N HIS A 244 -6.14 17.07 -0.13
CA HIS A 244 -7.37 16.60 -0.75
C HIS A 244 -7.31 15.09 -1.03
N ASN A 245 -8.42 14.38 -0.82
CA ASN A 245 -8.49 12.95 -1.12
C ASN A 245 -8.55 12.74 -2.63
N LEU A 246 -7.59 12.03 -3.19
CA LEU A 246 -7.52 11.75 -4.62
C LEU A 246 -8.24 10.44 -4.96
N SER A 247 -8.05 9.42 -4.14
CA SER A 247 -8.66 8.11 -4.35
C SER A 247 -9.09 7.52 -3.02
N LYS A 248 -10.38 7.19 -2.93
CA LYS A 248 -10.94 6.45 -1.80
C LYS A 248 -11.82 5.31 -2.32
N PRO A 249 -11.38 4.05 -2.22
CA PRO A 249 -12.21 2.89 -2.55
C PRO A 249 -13.46 2.84 -1.67
N GLU A 250 -14.51 2.17 -2.14
CA GLU A 250 -15.61 1.80 -1.26
C GLU A 250 -15.15 0.81 -0.17
N PHE A 251 -15.92 0.72 0.91
CA PHE A 251 -15.59 -0.16 2.03
C PHE A 251 -15.77 -1.65 1.68
N ASN A 252 -16.73 -1.98 0.82
CA ASN A 252 -17.03 -3.35 0.46
C ASN A 252 -15.85 -3.98 -0.32
N PRO A 253 -15.22 -5.06 0.20
CA PRO A 253 -14.09 -5.73 -0.44
C PRO A 253 -14.41 -6.35 -1.81
N VAL A 254 -15.68 -6.62 -2.10
CA VAL A 254 -16.14 -7.12 -3.41
C VAL A 254 -16.34 -5.99 -4.42
N SER A 255 -16.52 -4.76 -3.95
CA SER A 255 -16.78 -3.61 -4.82
C SER A 255 -15.49 -3.13 -5.51
N ILE A 256 -15.61 -2.89 -6.80
CA ILE A 256 -14.60 -2.22 -7.65
C ILE A 256 -14.80 -0.70 -7.70
N LYS A 257 -15.88 -0.19 -7.07
CA LYS A 257 -16.23 1.22 -7.12
C LYS A 257 -15.39 2.04 -6.14
N PHE A 258 -15.24 3.30 -6.48
CA PHE A 258 -14.57 4.30 -5.66
C PHE A 258 -15.60 5.29 -5.14
N LYS A 259 -15.51 5.61 -3.84
CA LYS A 259 -16.27 6.72 -3.27
C LYS A 259 -15.72 8.07 -3.77
N ILE A 260 -14.40 8.15 -3.94
CA ILE A 260 -13.72 9.31 -4.53
C ILE A 260 -12.74 8.78 -5.56
N GLN A 261 -12.84 9.28 -6.79
CA GLN A 261 -12.00 8.87 -7.92
C GLN A 261 -11.56 10.09 -8.73
N LEU A 262 -10.46 10.70 -8.29
CA LEU A 262 -9.81 11.81 -9.00
C LEU A 262 -8.54 11.27 -9.66
N ILE A 263 -8.71 10.62 -10.81
CA ILE A 263 -7.60 10.12 -11.62
C ILE A 263 -7.41 11.00 -12.84
N ALA A 264 -6.16 11.19 -13.27
CA ALA A 264 -5.83 12.03 -14.42
C ALA A 264 -6.58 11.60 -15.69
N LEU A 265 -6.82 10.30 -15.89
CA LEU A 265 -7.52 9.76 -17.07
C LEU A 265 -8.96 10.29 -17.23
N LEU A 266 -9.59 10.78 -16.16
CA LEU A 266 -10.94 11.33 -16.21
C LEU A 266 -10.98 12.85 -16.49
N HIS A 267 -9.82 13.52 -16.44
CA HIS A 267 -9.75 14.99 -16.49
C HIS A 267 -8.77 15.52 -17.55
N VAL A 268 -7.73 14.76 -17.89
CA VAL A 268 -6.67 15.15 -18.82
C VAL A 268 -6.85 14.39 -20.13
N PRO A 269 -6.84 15.08 -21.29
CA PRO A 269 -6.93 14.42 -22.59
C PRO A 269 -5.85 13.35 -22.78
N GLU A 270 -6.28 12.14 -23.13
CA GLU A 270 -5.37 11.02 -23.30
C GLU A 270 -4.73 11.07 -24.69
N ILE A 271 -3.39 11.02 -24.76
CA ILE A 271 -2.63 10.91 -26.01
C ILE A 271 -2.17 9.47 -26.20
N ARG A 272 -2.49 8.88 -27.34
CA ARG A 272 -1.99 7.56 -27.78
C ARG A 272 -1.39 7.65 -29.17
N MET A 273 -0.35 6.88 -29.44
CA MET A 273 0.11 6.69 -30.82
C MET A 273 -0.91 5.82 -31.57
N PHE A 274 -1.43 6.32 -32.69
CA PHE A 274 -2.46 5.62 -33.46
C PHE A 274 -1.87 4.54 -34.38
N SER A 275 -0.74 4.84 -35.03
CA SER A 275 -0.10 3.90 -35.96
C SER A 275 1.41 3.87 -35.76
N PRO A 276 2.03 2.68 -35.65
CA PRO A 276 3.48 2.56 -35.74
C PRO A 276 3.90 3.03 -37.13
N THR A 277 4.87 3.94 -37.19
CA THR A 277 5.37 4.50 -38.45
C THR A 277 6.81 4.04 -38.63
N GLU A 278 7.21 3.71 -39.86
CA GLU A 278 8.62 3.45 -40.18
C GLU A 278 9.42 4.74 -40.02
N LEU A 279 10.36 4.73 -39.08
CA LEU A 279 11.20 5.88 -38.76
C LEU A 279 12.54 5.71 -39.47
N LYS A 280 12.92 6.69 -40.28
CA LYS A 280 14.17 6.67 -41.05
C LYS A 280 15.07 7.81 -40.60
N HIS A 281 16.37 7.56 -40.46
CA HIS A 281 17.33 8.56 -40.00
C HIS A 281 17.32 9.81 -40.88
N LYS A 282 17.27 11.01 -40.27
CA LYS A 282 17.21 12.33 -40.94
C LYS A 282 16.07 12.52 -41.95
N LYS A 283 15.07 11.63 -41.98
CA LYS A 283 13.88 11.78 -42.83
C LYS A 283 12.69 12.20 -41.98
N GLU A 284 11.93 13.15 -42.51
CA GLU A 284 10.69 13.60 -41.90
C GLU A 284 9.64 12.48 -41.94
N CYS A 285 9.21 12.02 -40.77
CA CYS A 285 8.23 10.96 -40.61
C CYS A 285 6.94 11.54 -40.02
N LYS A 286 5.79 11.26 -40.66
CA LYS A 286 4.47 11.71 -40.17
C LYS A 286 3.91 10.67 -39.20
N ILE A 287 3.69 11.07 -37.96
CA ILE A 287 3.13 10.24 -36.90
C ILE A 287 1.74 10.76 -36.55
N VAL A 288 0.81 9.85 -36.31
CA VAL A 288 -0.56 10.20 -35.93
C VAL A 288 -0.74 9.95 -34.45
N LEU A 289 -0.98 11.02 -33.70
CA LEU A 289 -1.33 10.99 -32.29
C LEU A 289 -2.85 11.07 -32.14
N SER A 290 -3.43 10.06 -31.53
CA SER A 290 -4.83 10.06 -31.15
C SER A 290 -4.99 10.78 -29.81
N VAL A 291 -5.73 11.90 -29.80
CA VAL A 291 -6.08 12.64 -28.60
C VAL A 291 -7.55 12.40 -28.28
N CYS A 292 -7.83 11.94 -27.07
CA CYS A 292 -9.18 11.60 -26.61
C CYS A 292 -9.59 12.54 -25.48
N ASN A 293 -10.77 13.17 -25.60
CA ASN A 293 -11.32 14.01 -24.56
C ASN A 293 -12.14 13.17 -23.56
N PRO A 294 -11.75 13.09 -22.27
CA PRO A 294 -12.52 12.36 -21.28
C PRO A 294 -13.72 13.14 -20.74
N ALA A 295 -13.79 14.47 -20.94
CA ALA A 295 -14.77 15.34 -20.32
C ALA A 295 -16.12 15.33 -21.06
N GLY A 296 -17.21 15.53 -20.30
CA GLY A 296 -18.57 15.70 -20.85
C GLY A 296 -18.84 17.06 -21.49
N TYR A 297 -17.80 17.84 -21.82
CA TYR A 297 -17.89 19.12 -22.52
C TYR A 297 -16.79 19.19 -23.59
N ASN A 298 -16.98 20.05 -24.60
CA ASN A 298 -15.99 20.24 -25.66
C ASN A 298 -14.71 20.86 -25.09
N THR A 299 -13.55 20.29 -25.44
CA THR A 299 -12.24 20.68 -24.91
C THR A 299 -11.35 21.14 -26.06
N THR A 300 -10.76 22.32 -25.92
CA THR A 300 -9.80 22.88 -26.87
C THR A 300 -8.39 22.50 -26.47
N VAL A 301 -7.65 21.91 -27.43
CA VAL A 301 -6.30 21.37 -27.22
C VAL A 301 -5.32 22.05 -28.17
N SER A 302 -4.13 22.35 -27.66
CA SER A 302 -2.99 22.80 -28.46
C SER A 302 -1.68 22.14 -28.03
N LEU A 303 -0.82 21.85 -29.01
CA LEU A 303 0.49 21.24 -28.79
C LEU A 303 1.57 22.32 -28.93
N LEU A 304 2.30 22.57 -27.85
CA LEU A 304 3.31 23.63 -27.79
C LEU A 304 4.73 23.03 -27.70
N PRO A 305 5.73 23.64 -28.36
CA PRO A 305 7.11 23.20 -28.25
C PRO A 305 7.67 23.45 -26.85
N VAL A 306 8.61 22.62 -26.41
CA VAL A 306 9.36 22.85 -25.16
C VAL A 306 10.41 23.93 -25.41
N LYS A 307 10.32 25.05 -24.67
CA LYS A 307 11.27 26.18 -24.78
C LYS A 307 12.48 26.05 -23.85
N GLU A 308 12.35 25.24 -22.80
CA GLU A 308 13.40 24.97 -21.82
C GLU A 308 14.34 23.86 -22.31
N GLN A 309 15.49 23.69 -21.62
CA GLN A 309 16.44 22.63 -21.92
C GLN A 309 15.76 21.26 -21.80
N ASP A 310 15.67 20.54 -22.91
CA ASP A 310 14.94 19.27 -22.99
C ASP A 310 15.91 18.09 -23.03
N ASP A 311 16.24 17.57 -21.84
CA ASP A 311 17.14 16.43 -21.68
C ASP A 311 16.55 15.09 -22.20
N TYR A 312 15.24 15.05 -22.49
CA TYR A 312 14.57 13.82 -22.91
C TYR A 312 14.51 13.66 -24.43
N SER A 313 14.35 14.75 -25.19
CA SER A 313 14.20 14.67 -26.64
C SER A 313 15.54 14.42 -27.34
N ASN A 314 15.55 13.46 -28.25
CA ASN A 314 16.70 13.15 -29.10
C ASN A 314 16.43 13.43 -30.59
N SER A 315 15.27 14.00 -30.91
CA SER A 315 14.79 14.19 -32.28
C SER A 315 13.99 15.47 -32.42
N LYS A 316 14.00 16.07 -33.61
CA LYS A 316 13.26 17.31 -33.90
C LYS A 316 11.78 16.99 -34.14
N VAL A 317 10.88 17.72 -33.48
CA VAL A 317 9.43 17.59 -33.68
C VAL A 317 8.84 18.90 -34.20
N GLU A 318 8.00 18.79 -35.22
CA GLU A 318 7.16 19.88 -35.72
C GLU A 318 5.71 19.57 -35.37
N LEU A 319 5.15 20.44 -34.52
CA LEU A 319 3.79 20.34 -33.98
C LEU A 319 2.84 21.24 -34.79
N PRO A 320 1.55 20.88 -34.87
CA PRO A 320 0.55 21.76 -35.45
C PRO A 320 0.40 23.04 -34.62
N LYS A 321 0.41 24.20 -35.29
CA LYS A 321 0.29 25.52 -34.65
C LYS A 321 -1.14 25.92 -34.31
N GLN A 322 -2.14 25.20 -34.84
CA GLN A 322 -3.55 25.50 -34.69
C GLN A 322 -4.13 24.82 -33.45
N GLU A 323 -5.01 25.52 -32.73
CA GLU A 323 -5.80 24.94 -31.65
C GLU A 323 -6.96 24.12 -32.22
N VAL A 324 -7.21 22.94 -31.67
CA VAL A 324 -8.24 22.02 -32.15
C VAL A 324 -9.23 21.73 -31.03
N THR A 325 -10.51 21.91 -31.31
CA THR A 325 -11.59 21.58 -30.37
C THR A 325 -12.05 20.14 -30.57
N ILE A 326 -12.04 19.36 -29.50
CA ILE A 326 -12.47 17.97 -29.42
C ILE A 326 -13.86 17.95 -28.79
N SER A 327 -14.77 17.16 -29.36
CA SER A 327 -16.12 16.99 -28.84
C SER A 327 -16.14 16.43 -27.42
N SER A 328 -17.20 16.72 -26.68
CA SER A 328 -17.49 16.07 -25.40
C SER A 328 -17.60 14.56 -25.54
N ARG A 329 -17.22 13.84 -24.49
CA ARG A 329 -17.53 12.42 -24.34
C ARG A 329 -19.03 12.23 -24.18
N ASP A 330 -19.62 11.44 -25.07
CA ASP A 330 -21.00 10.98 -24.99
C ASP A 330 -21.03 9.47 -24.81
N ASP A 331 -21.41 9.00 -23.61
CA ASP A 331 -21.49 7.57 -23.31
C ASP A 331 -22.64 6.87 -24.08
N ALA A 332 -23.62 7.63 -24.60
CA ALA A 332 -24.71 7.11 -25.40
C ALA A 332 -24.33 6.92 -26.88
N ALA A 333 -23.33 7.66 -27.37
CA ALA A 333 -22.87 7.62 -28.77
C ALA A 333 -22.27 6.26 -29.18
N ILE A 334 -21.93 5.38 -28.23
CA ILE A 334 -21.45 4.02 -28.51
C ILE A 334 -22.57 3.13 -29.07
N TYR A 335 -23.84 3.46 -28.78
CA TYR A 335 -25.01 2.71 -29.22
C TYR A 335 -25.69 3.31 -30.45
N ASP A 336 -25.26 4.49 -30.87
CA ASP A 336 -25.73 5.15 -32.08
C ASP A 336 -24.69 4.92 -33.19
N ASP A 337 -24.99 4.02 -34.12
CA ASP A 337 -24.19 3.81 -35.36
C ASP A 337 -24.26 5.04 -36.30
N GLY A 338 -24.93 6.11 -35.88
CA GLY A 338 -25.10 7.37 -36.58
C GLY A 338 -23.85 8.26 -36.51
N SER A 339 -23.27 8.51 -37.68
CA SER A 339 -22.25 9.51 -37.98
C SER A 339 -22.74 10.97 -37.80
N GLN A 340 -23.39 11.33 -36.69
CA GLN A 340 -24.03 12.65 -36.53
C GLN A 340 -23.10 13.76 -35.98
N GLY A 341 -21.86 13.45 -35.60
CA GLY A 341 -20.94 14.43 -35.01
C GLY A 341 -19.87 15.04 -35.94
N GLN A 342 -19.72 14.54 -37.17
CA GLN A 342 -18.61 14.95 -38.05
C GLN A 342 -18.82 16.31 -38.74
N GLU A 343 -20.07 16.79 -38.88
CA GLU A 343 -20.37 17.97 -39.72
C GLU A 343 -20.18 19.33 -39.01
N VAL A 344 -19.95 19.36 -37.70
CA VAL A 344 -19.86 20.62 -36.93
C VAL A 344 -18.46 21.25 -36.97
N PHE A 345 -17.42 20.48 -37.24
CA PHE A 345 -16.03 20.94 -37.16
C PHE A 345 -15.38 21.03 -38.55
N LYS A 346 -14.93 22.23 -38.93
CA LYS A 346 -14.12 22.46 -40.13
C LYS A 346 -12.65 22.16 -39.83
N ASP A 347 -12.30 20.87 -39.86
CA ASP A 347 -10.94 20.42 -39.62
C ASP A 347 -10.03 20.60 -40.84
N ASP A 348 -8.78 21.01 -40.64
CA ASP A 348 -7.75 21.02 -41.70
C ASP A 348 -7.20 19.60 -41.91
N PRO A 349 -7.36 19.00 -43.11
CA PRO A 349 -6.85 17.66 -43.42
C PRO A 349 -5.32 17.50 -43.25
N SER A 350 -4.58 18.61 -43.24
CA SER A 350 -3.13 18.63 -43.04
C SER A 350 -2.74 18.39 -41.58
N ILE A 351 -3.65 18.69 -40.65
CA ILE A 351 -3.44 18.64 -39.20
C ILE A 351 -4.22 17.47 -38.59
N VAL A 352 -5.49 17.29 -39.00
CA VAL A 352 -6.39 16.27 -38.49
C VAL A 352 -6.54 15.16 -39.53
N LYS A 353 -6.04 13.97 -39.22
CA LYS A 353 -6.17 12.78 -40.08
C LYS A 353 -7.57 12.16 -40.00
N PHE A 354 -8.14 12.13 -38.80
CA PHE A 354 -9.47 11.57 -38.56
C PHE A 354 -10.11 12.23 -37.33
N ARG A 355 -11.43 12.28 -37.33
CA ARG A 355 -12.25 12.62 -36.16
C ARG A 355 -13.29 11.51 -35.97
N ARG A 356 -13.38 10.97 -34.76
CA ARG A 356 -14.37 9.96 -34.38
C ARG A 356 -14.81 10.25 -32.95
N ASP A 357 -16.08 10.62 -32.79
CA ASP A 357 -16.68 10.90 -31.49
C ASP A 357 -15.85 11.93 -30.68
N ASN A 358 -15.45 11.60 -29.45
CA ASN A 358 -14.61 12.41 -28.57
C ASN A 358 -13.10 12.27 -28.85
N LYS A 359 -12.72 11.82 -30.05
CA LYS A 359 -11.35 11.49 -30.42
C LYS A 359 -10.92 12.11 -31.74
N ILE A 360 -9.72 12.66 -31.77
CA ILE A 360 -9.09 13.21 -32.97
C ILE A 360 -7.73 12.57 -33.23
N GLY A 361 -7.34 12.44 -34.49
CA GLY A 361 -6.01 12.01 -34.91
C GLY A 361 -5.19 13.20 -35.40
N LEU A 362 -4.29 13.73 -34.58
CA LEU A 362 -3.39 14.82 -34.93
C LEU A 362 -2.13 14.30 -35.61
N ILE A 363 -1.76 14.90 -36.74
CA ILE A 363 -0.52 14.61 -37.45
C ILE A 363 0.60 15.46 -36.85
N ILE A 364 1.66 14.81 -36.38
CA ILE A 364 2.92 15.45 -36.01
C ILE A 364 4.02 14.96 -36.95
N LYS A 365 5.04 15.79 -37.16
CA LYS A 365 6.19 15.44 -37.99
C LYS A 365 7.41 15.30 -37.10
N VAL A 366 8.11 14.18 -37.21
CA VAL A 366 9.31 13.90 -36.41
C VAL A 366 10.47 13.61 -37.33
N THR A 367 11.61 14.25 -37.09
CA THR A 367 12.86 14.00 -37.80
C THR A 367 13.86 13.36 -36.84
N PRO A 368 14.13 12.05 -36.98
CA PRO A 368 15.06 11.33 -36.12
C PRO A 368 16.49 11.89 -36.21
N GLY A 369 17.06 12.28 -35.06
CA GLY A 369 18.44 12.79 -34.96
C GLY A 369 19.48 11.70 -34.66
N ILE A 370 19.04 10.57 -34.14
CA ILE A 370 19.89 9.45 -33.69
C ILE A 370 20.06 8.38 -34.77
N LEU A 371 21.20 7.68 -34.76
CA LEU A 371 21.50 6.57 -35.68
C LEU A 371 20.96 5.23 -35.16
N GLU A 372 20.98 5.02 -33.84
CA GLU A 372 20.51 3.78 -33.21
C GLU A 372 19.75 4.10 -31.92
N GLY A 373 18.74 3.28 -31.61
CA GLY A 373 17.95 3.36 -30.38
C GLY A 373 16.54 3.93 -30.56
N ASP A 374 15.91 4.18 -29.40
CA ASP A 374 14.53 4.65 -29.30
C ASP A 374 14.42 6.15 -29.55
N ILE A 375 13.48 6.53 -30.40
CA ILE A 375 13.17 7.91 -30.72
C ILE A 375 12.28 8.49 -29.63
N LYS A 376 12.78 9.52 -28.97
CA LYS A 376 12.14 10.15 -27.82
C LYS A 376 11.91 11.61 -28.11
N VAL A 377 10.69 12.06 -27.83
CA VAL A 377 10.28 13.44 -28.08
C VAL A 377 9.45 13.96 -26.91
N SER A 378 9.52 15.26 -26.68
CA SER A 378 8.71 15.92 -25.69
C SER A 378 8.05 17.19 -26.22
N PHE A 379 6.86 17.48 -25.71
CA PHE A 379 6.07 18.66 -26.03
C PHE A 379 5.09 18.96 -24.90
N TRP A 380 4.55 20.18 -24.87
CA TRP A 380 3.51 20.57 -23.93
C TRP A 380 2.13 20.36 -24.55
N LEU A 381 1.28 19.60 -23.86
CA LEU A 381 -0.15 19.52 -24.12
C LEU A 381 -0.84 20.63 -23.33
N LYS A 382 -1.37 21.64 -24.00
CA LYS A 382 -2.22 22.67 -23.40
C LYS A 382 -3.68 22.33 -23.67
N HIS A 383 -4.51 22.32 -22.64
CA HIS A 383 -5.95 22.15 -22.80
C HIS A 383 -6.73 23.01 -21.81
N ASP A 384 -7.98 23.31 -22.15
CA ASP A 384 -8.90 23.94 -21.21
C ASP A 384 -9.48 22.89 -20.24
N TYR A 385 -9.70 23.32 -19.01
CA TYR A 385 -10.19 22.51 -17.91
C TYR A 385 -11.21 23.31 -17.12
N ARG A 386 -12.43 22.82 -17.05
CA ARG A 386 -13.49 23.37 -16.21
C ARG A 386 -13.40 22.76 -14.82
N ASN A 387 -13.08 23.57 -13.82
CA ASN A 387 -12.99 23.11 -12.45
C ASN A 387 -14.39 23.01 -11.81
N THR A 388 -14.94 21.81 -11.77
CA THR A 388 -16.24 21.54 -11.12
C THR A 388 -16.12 21.31 -9.61
N ALA A 389 -14.91 21.23 -9.04
CA ALA A 389 -14.70 20.91 -7.62
C ALA A 389 -14.96 22.10 -6.67
N ILE A 390 -14.99 23.34 -7.19
CA ILE A 390 -15.18 24.57 -6.39
C ILE A 390 -16.65 24.99 -6.33
N ALA A 391 -17.50 24.49 -7.23
CA ALA A 391 -18.91 24.86 -7.26
C ALA A 391 -19.71 24.06 -6.21
N LEU A 392 -19.82 24.61 -4.99
CA LEU A 392 -21.11 24.53 -4.31
C LEU A 392 -22.12 25.24 -5.23
N PRO A 393 -23.33 24.70 -5.45
CA PRO A 393 -24.31 25.30 -6.33
C PRO A 393 -24.91 26.54 -5.66
N SER A 394 -24.14 27.62 -5.56
CA SER A 394 -24.70 28.96 -5.58
C SER A 394 -25.13 29.21 -7.01
N GLU A 395 -26.44 29.16 -7.25
CA GLU A 395 -27.08 29.34 -8.55
C GLU A 395 -26.44 30.51 -9.33
N GLY A 396 -25.80 30.22 -10.47
CA GLY A 396 -25.51 31.23 -11.49
C GLY A 396 -24.05 31.60 -11.79
N GLN A 397 -23.03 30.98 -11.19
CA GLN A 397 -21.64 31.15 -11.66
C GLN A 397 -21.20 30.00 -12.55
N ASP A 398 -20.90 30.31 -13.81
CA ASP A 398 -20.30 29.36 -14.74
C ASP A 398 -18.97 28.83 -14.18
N PRO A 399 -18.69 27.52 -14.30
CA PRO A 399 -17.46 26.94 -13.77
C PRO A 399 -16.24 27.61 -14.41
N GLN A 400 -15.31 28.07 -13.57
CA GLN A 400 -14.10 28.72 -14.02
C GLN A 400 -13.31 27.79 -14.96
N THR A 401 -13.05 28.28 -16.17
CA THR A 401 -12.24 27.56 -17.16
C THR A 401 -10.78 27.98 -17.00
N LEU A 402 -9.92 27.00 -16.76
CA LEU A 402 -8.48 27.16 -16.56
C LEU A 402 -7.73 26.50 -17.72
N TRP A 403 -6.59 27.07 -18.11
CA TRP A 403 -5.70 26.42 -19.07
C TRP A 403 -4.66 25.60 -18.32
N LEU A 404 -4.67 24.29 -18.51
CA LEU A 404 -3.68 23.39 -17.95
C LEU A 404 -2.64 23.02 -19.01
N GLN A 405 -1.39 22.86 -18.58
CA GLN A 405 -0.28 22.45 -19.43
C GLN A 405 0.41 21.21 -18.85
N HIS A 406 0.54 20.18 -19.67
CA HIS A 406 1.18 18.91 -19.29
C HIS A 406 2.37 18.65 -20.19
N ARG A 407 3.57 18.45 -19.60
CA ARG A 407 4.74 18.02 -20.35
C ARG A 407 4.59 16.54 -20.70
N VAL A 408 4.42 16.26 -21.98
CA VAL A 408 4.27 14.90 -22.51
C VAL A 408 5.64 14.40 -22.93
N LEU A 409 6.06 13.27 -22.36
CA LEU A 409 7.27 12.56 -22.75
C LEU A 409 6.86 11.34 -23.57
N LEU A 410 7.06 11.39 -24.88
CA LEU A 410 6.64 10.33 -25.80
C LEU A 410 7.87 9.52 -26.24
N ASN A 411 7.83 8.20 -26.01
CA ASN A 411 8.72 7.26 -26.68
C ASN A 411 8.01 6.71 -27.91
N ILE A 412 8.52 7.03 -29.09
CA ILE A 412 7.96 6.60 -30.37
C ILE A 412 8.41 5.16 -30.71
N GLY A 413 9.50 4.70 -30.10
CA GLY A 413 10.09 3.39 -30.33
C GLY A 413 11.34 3.43 -31.21
N PRO A 414 11.86 2.26 -31.60
CA PRO A 414 13.16 2.15 -32.24
C PRO A 414 13.16 2.66 -33.69
N LEU A 415 14.30 3.18 -34.12
CA LEU A 415 14.55 3.45 -35.53
C LEU A 415 14.53 2.11 -36.31
N ARG A 416 13.54 1.93 -37.19
CA ARG A 416 13.50 0.78 -38.11
C ARG A 416 14.15 1.21 -39.40
N ASP A 417 15.46 0.98 -39.49
CA ASP A 417 16.11 1.00 -40.79
C ASP A 417 15.50 -0.10 -41.65
N ALA A 418 15.08 0.27 -42.86
CA ALA A 418 14.68 -0.69 -43.87
C ALA A 418 15.93 -1.49 -44.27
N LYS A 419 16.21 -2.55 -43.52
CA LYS A 419 17.09 -3.71 -43.80
C LYS A 419 16.97 -4.66 -42.59
N GLY A 420 16.40 -5.86 -42.68
CA GLY A 420 16.09 -6.71 -43.83
C GLY A 420 14.65 -7.15 -43.96
#